data_AF-A0A1B9DCR7-F1
#
_entry.id   AF-A0A1B9DCR7-F1
#
_cell.length_a   1.000
_cell.length_b   1.000
_cell.length_c   1.000
_cell.angle_alpha   90.00
_cell.angle_beta   90.00
_cell.angle_gamma   90.00
#
_symmetry.space_group_name_H-M   'P 1'
#
loop_
_entity.id
_entity.type
_entity.pdbx_description
1 polymer ?
#
loop_
_entity_poly.entity_id
_entity_poly.type
_entity_poly.pdbx_seq_one_letter_code
_entity_poly.pdbx_strand_id
1 'polypeptide(L)'
;MKCSRGLSVAAAVSAAAFVFAPAATADPDSPSYGQGKQAIDEQVQQFHVQLSPGTDLNQYCQRVLNSDLKSGKIGRVDSGPDFIAGCQDEGRTLIASH
;
A
#
# COMPACT_ATOMS: atom_id res chain seq x y z
N MET A 1 38.92 -12.58 -35.12
CA MET A 1 38.79 -11.23 -35.72
C MET A 1 37.60 -10.52 -35.07
N LYS A 2 37.84 -9.30 -34.52
CA LYS A 2 36.96 -8.17 -34.17
C LYS A 2 35.49 -8.44 -33.76
N CYS A 3 35.11 -8.30 -32.49
CA CYS A 3 34.84 -7.07 -31.70
C CYS A 3 33.44 -6.44 -31.89
N SER A 4 32.79 -6.28 -30.73
CA SER A 4 31.92 -5.15 -30.32
C SER A 4 30.42 -5.24 -30.58
N ARG A 5 29.67 -5.27 -29.46
CA ARG A 5 28.58 -4.36 -29.05
C ARG A 5 27.81 -5.04 -27.91
N GLY A 6 27.54 -4.45 -26.75
CA GLY A 6 27.72 -3.10 -26.26
C GLY A 6 27.22 -3.10 -24.81
N LEU A 7 28.00 -2.44 -23.96
CA LEU A 7 27.70 -2.08 -22.58
C LEU A 7 26.42 -1.23 -22.52
N SER A 8 25.49 -1.54 -21.61
CA SER A 8 25.04 -0.61 -20.55
C SER A 8 23.81 -1.15 -19.84
N VAL A 9 24.01 -1.48 -18.56
CA VAL A 9 22.96 -1.59 -17.55
C VAL A 9 22.33 -0.21 -17.39
N ALA A 10 21.09 -0.03 -17.84
CA ALA A 10 20.32 1.17 -17.59
C ALA A 10 19.45 0.97 -16.34
N ALA A 11 20.02 1.27 -15.18
CA ALA A 11 19.25 1.60 -13.99
C ALA A 11 18.71 3.03 -14.18
N ALA A 12 17.40 3.16 -14.38
CA ALA A 12 16.70 4.44 -14.31
C ALA A 12 15.54 4.30 -13.33
N VAL A 13 15.81 4.73 -12.10
CA VAL A 13 14.83 4.93 -11.04
C VAL A 13 14.19 6.31 -11.24
N SER A 14 12.90 6.40 -10.91
CA SER A 14 12.10 7.62 -10.67
C SER A 14 11.41 8.28 -11.85
N ALA A 15 10.11 8.03 -11.98
CA ALA A 15 9.10 9.08 -11.95
C ALA A 15 7.74 8.46 -11.59
N ALA A 16 7.22 8.83 -10.42
CA ALA A 16 5.92 8.42 -9.92
C ALA A 16 4.82 8.93 -10.84
N ALA A 17 4.33 8.07 -11.73
CA ALA A 17 3.02 8.24 -12.33
C ALA A 17 1.99 7.76 -11.31
N PHE A 18 1.54 8.66 -10.43
CA PHE A 18 0.26 8.49 -9.75
C PHE A 18 -0.84 8.71 -10.79
N VAL A 19 -0.95 7.75 -11.71
CA VAL A 19 -2.14 7.58 -12.53
C VAL A 19 -3.26 7.34 -11.52
N PHE A 20 -4.30 8.15 -11.57
CA PHE A 20 -5.60 7.80 -11.00
C PHE A 20 -6.07 6.54 -11.73
N ALA A 21 -5.52 5.39 -11.34
CA ALA A 21 -6.00 4.10 -11.76
C ALA A 21 -7.35 3.90 -11.05
N PRO A 22 -8.46 3.75 -11.78
CA PRO A 22 -9.75 3.49 -11.18
C PRO A 22 -9.63 2.12 -10.52
N ALA A 23 -9.45 2.08 -9.18
CA ALA A 23 -9.35 0.87 -8.37
C ALA A 23 -8.93 -0.34 -9.22
N ALA A 24 -7.71 -0.29 -9.78
CA ALA A 24 -7.26 -1.26 -10.77
C ALA A 24 -7.21 -2.60 -10.07
N THR A 25 -8.32 -3.33 -10.16
CA THR A 25 -8.60 -4.67 -9.65
C THR A 25 -7.61 -5.06 -8.57
N ALA A 26 -7.73 -4.43 -7.41
CA ALA A 26 -6.90 -4.85 -6.30
C ALA A 26 -7.22 -6.32 -6.08
N ASP A 27 -6.21 -7.17 -6.11
CA ASP A 27 -6.40 -8.61 -6.03
C ASP A 27 -6.68 -8.95 -4.56
N PRO A 28 -7.92 -9.33 -4.21
CA PRO A 28 -8.30 -9.56 -2.81
C PRO A 28 -7.65 -10.81 -2.24
N ASP A 29 -7.13 -11.70 -3.10
CA ASP A 29 -6.41 -12.91 -2.74
C ASP A 29 -4.90 -12.66 -2.61
N SER A 30 -4.42 -11.46 -2.94
CA SER A 30 -3.02 -11.10 -2.80
C SER A 30 -2.61 -10.97 -1.34
N PRO A 31 -1.37 -11.37 -0.99
CA PRO A 31 -0.85 -11.21 0.37
C PRO A 31 -0.77 -9.74 0.78
N SER A 32 -0.52 -8.82 -0.15
CA SER A 32 -0.48 -7.38 0.14
C SER A 32 -1.86 -6.82 0.51
N TYR A 33 -2.94 -7.30 -0.09
CA TYR A 33 -4.30 -6.92 0.31
C TYR A 33 -4.58 -7.32 1.76
N GLY A 34 -4.29 -8.58 2.13
CA GLY A 34 -4.42 -9.06 3.51
C GLY A 34 -3.55 -8.28 4.51
N GLN A 35 -2.31 -7.93 4.13
CA GLN A 35 -1.45 -7.07 4.95
C GLN A 35 -2.06 -5.69 5.18
N GLY A 36 -2.70 -5.11 4.16
CA GLY A 36 -3.41 -3.84 4.26
C GLY A 36 -4.54 -3.88 5.28
N LYS A 37 -5.36 -4.92 5.21
CA LYS A 37 -6.46 -5.18 6.16
C LYS A 37 -5.95 -5.25 7.61
N GLN A 38 -4.91 -6.04 7.85
CA GLN A 38 -4.33 -6.22 9.17
C GLN A 38 -3.70 -4.92 9.69
N ALA A 39 -3.01 -4.16 8.83
CA ALA A 39 -2.33 -2.95 9.26
C ALA A 39 -3.30 -1.88 9.80
N ILE A 40 -4.45 -1.68 9.17
CA ILE A 40 -5.45 -0.73 9.68
C ILE A 40 -6.17 -1.24 10.93
N ASP A 41 -6.47 -2.54 10.98
CA ASP A 41 -7.06 -3.16 12.17
C ASP A 41 -6.15 -2.98 13.39
N GLU A 42 -4.85 -3.23 13.25
CA GLU A 42 -3.88 -2.97 14.29
C GLU A 42 -3.77 -1.48 14.66
N GLN A 43 -3.91 -0.56 13.70
CA GLN A 43 -3.91 0.87 14.02
C GLN A 43 -5.13 1.28 14.87
N VAL A 44 -6.30 0.74 14.56
CA VAL A 44 -7.52 1.01 15.34
C VAL A 44 -7.47 0.32 16.69
N GLN A 45 -7.01 -0.94 16.75
CA GLN A 45 -7.00 -1.72 17.99
C GLN A 45 -5.83 -1.39 18.92
N GLN A 46 -4.60 -1.26 18.40
CA GLN A 46 -3.39 -1.02 19.19
C GLN A 46 -3.16 0.46 19.49
N PHE A 47 -3.42 1.33 18.51
CA PHE A 47 -3.18 2.77 18.63
C PHE A 47 -4.45 3.57 18.89
N HIS A 48 -5.60 2.90 19.06
CA HIS A 48 -6.91 3.52 19.33
C HIS A 48 -7.25 4.66 18.37
N VAL A 49 -6.83 4.52 17.10
CA VAL A 49 -7.14 5.51 16.07
C VAL A 49 -8.63 5.42 15.76
N GLN A 50 -9.36 6.52 15.97
CA GLN A 50 -10.75 6.63 15.57
C GLN A 50 -10.83 7.00 14.09
N LEU A 51 -11.22 6.03 13.26
CA LEU A 51 -11.58 6.30 11.88
C LEU A 51 -12.98 6.92 11.85
N SER A 52 -13.11 8.11 11.28
CA SER A 52 -14.38 8.80 11.07
C SER A 52 -14.80 8.68 9.60
N PRO A 53 -16.09 8.83 9.26
CA PRO A 53 -16.54 8.86 7.87
C PRO A 53 -15.94 10.01 7.04
N GLY A 54 -15.41 11.05 7.70
CA GLY A 54 -14.63 12.11 7.05
C GLY A 54 -13.13 11.79 6.87
N THR A 55 -12.65 10.63 7.34
CA THR A 55 -11.25 10.24 7.20
C THR A 55 -10.96 9.91 5.74
N ASP A 56 -9.97 10.59 5.16
CA ASP A 56 -9.40 10.21 3.87
C ASP A 56 -8.61 8.91 4.04
N LEU A 57 -9.31 7.78 3.84
CA LEU A 57 -8.72 6.45 3.98
C LEU A 57 -7.58 6.20 2.99
N ASN A 58 -7.58 6.85 1.83
CA ASN A 58 -6.50 6.68 0.86
C ASN A 58 -5.20 7.31 1.41
N GLN A 59 -5.27 8.57 1.85
CA GLN A 59 -4.14 9.25 2.49
C GLN A 59 -3.71 8.56 3.79
N TYR A 60 -4.66 8.08 4.56
CA TYR A 60 -4.38 7.36 5.80
C TYR A 60 -3.65 6.05 5.54
N CYS A 61 -4.17 5.20 4.66
CA CYS A 61 -3.56 3.92 4.30
C CYS A 61 -2.17 4.09 3.70
N GLN A 62 -1.93 5.15 2.92
CA GLN A 62 -0.59 5.49 2.41
C GLN A 62 0.38 5.80 3.55
N ARG A 63 -0.06 6.54 4.58
CA ARG A 63 0.76 6.81 5.76
C ARG A 63 1.02 5.56 6.59
N VAL A 64 0.03 4.68 6.73
CA VAL A 64 0.19 3.39 7.43
C VAL A 64 1.22 2.53 6.69
N LEU A 65 1.08 2.36 5.37
CA LEU A 65 2.05 1.62 4.55
C LEU A 65 3.47 2.15 4.73
N ASN A 66 3.66 3.47 4.63
CA ASN A 66 4.98 4.08 4.77
C ASN A 66 5.53 3.94 6.21
N SER A 67 4.67 4.03 7.23
CA SER A 67 5.07 3.84 8.63
C SER A 67 5.47 2.41 8.92
N ASP A 68 4.74 1.43 8.38
CA ASP A 68 5.01 0.01 8.58
C ASP A 68 6.28 -0.44 7.82
N LEU A 69 6.52 0.09 6.62
CA LEU A 69 7.78 -0.10 5.90
C LEU A 69 8.96 0.55 6.64
N LYS A 70 8.78 1.78 7.14
CA LYS A 70 9.84 2.52 7.84
C LYS A 70 10.19 1.91 9.20
N SER A 71 9.20 1.40 9.93
CA SER A 71 9.40 0.71 11.21
C SER A 71 9.95 -0.71 11.03
N GLY A 72 9.96 -1.24 9.80
CA GLY A 72 10.35 -2.62 9.51
C GLY A 72 9.30 -3.64 9.96
N LYS A 73 8.11 -3.18 10.37
CA LYS A 73 6.98 -4.03 10.75
C LYS A 73 6.47 -4.84 9.57
N ILE A 74 6.52 -4.25 8.38
CA ILE A 74 6.34 -4.96 7.11
C ILE A 74 7.65 -4.82 6.34
N GLY A 75 8.32 -5.94 6.06
CA GLY A 75 9.61 -5.92 5.37
C GLY A 75 9.52 -5.46 3.92
N ARG A 76 8.40 -5.78 3.24
CA ARG A 76 8.06 -5.35 1.89
C ARG A 76 6.60 -5.68 1.61
N VAL A 77 5.94 -4.86 0.79
CA VAL A 77 4.69 -5.23 0.12
C VAL A 77 5.01 -5.58 -1.33
N ASP A 78 4.48 -6.70 -1.83
CA ASP A 78 4.59 -7.07 -3.26
C ASP A 78 3.87 -6.05 -4.13
N SER A 79 2.72 -5.55 -3.64
CA SER A 79 1.91 -4.56 -4.32
C SER A 79 1.40 -3.50 -3.35
N GLY A 80 1.93 -2.29 -3.48
CA GLY A 80 1.40 -1.10 -2.80
C GLY A 80 -0.09 -0.86 -3.04
N PRO A 81 -0.62 -0.88 -4.29
CA PRO A 81 -2.05 -0.62 -4.50
C PRO A 81 -2.96 -1.68 -3.86
N ASP A 82 -2.57 -2.96 -3.86
CA ASP A 82 -3.37 -4.01 -3.20
C ASP A 82 -3.43 -3.80 -1.68
N PHE A 83 -2.30 -3.43 -1.07
CA PHE A 83 -2.27 -3.05 0.34
C PHE A 83 -3.20 -1.87 0.64
N ILE A 84 -3.15 -0.83 -0.17
CA ILE A 84 -3.97 0.37 0.02
C ILE A 84 -5.45 0.05 -0.17
N ALA A 85 -5.80 -0.88 -1.06
CA ALA A 85 -7.18 -1.34 -1.23
C ALA A 85 -7.67 -2.13 0.00
N GLY A 86 -6.93 -3.13 0.46
CA GLY A 86 -7.32 -3.92 1.64
C GLY A 86 -7.43 -3.07 2.90
N CYS A 87 -6.50 -2.13 3.08
CA CYS A 87 -6.58 -1.15 4.16
C CYS A 87 -7.83 -0.26 4.06
N GLN A 88 -8.21 0.19 2.86
CA GLN A 88 -9.43 1.00 2.69
C GLN A 88 -10.71 0.20 2.95
N ASP A 89 -10.78 -1.05 2.49
CA ASP A 89 -11.95 -1.91 2.69
C ASP A 89 -12.21 -2.20 4.18
N GLU A 90 -11.15 -2.55 4.93
CA GLU A 90 -11.28 -2.68 6.38
C GLU A 90 -11.55 -1.35 7.05
N GLY A 91 -10.88 -0.26 6.64
CA GLY A 91 -11.13 1.06 7.18
C GLY A 91 -12.59 1.50 7.04
N ARG A 92 -13.22 1.23 5.89
CA ARG A 92 -14.64 1.48 5.67
C ARG A 92 -15.53 0.60 6.54
N THR A 93 -15.17 -0.67 6.71
CA THR A 93 -15.88 -1.62 7.56
C THR A 93 -15.85 -1.18 9.03
N LEU A 94 -14.68 -0.74 9.50
CA LEU A 94 -14.47 -0.20 10.85
C LEU A 94 -15.25 1.09 11.08
N ILE A 95 -15.28 2.01 10.10
CA ILE A 95 -16.11 3.21 10.14
C ILE A 95 -17.60 2.87 10.21
N ALA A 96 -18.05 1.90 9.42
CA ALA A 96 -19.46 1.51 9.37
C ALA A 96 -19.93 0.71 10.60
N SER A 97 -18.99 0.13 11.35
CA SER A 97 -19.26 -0.67 12.56
C SER A 97 -19.32 0.16 13.84
N HIS A 98 -19.09 1.48 13.75
CA HIS A 98 -19.05 2.43 14.86
C HIS A 98 -20.13 3.52 14.71
#